data_AF-A0A853FE77-F1
#
_entry.id   AF-A0A853FE77-F1
#
_cell.length_a   1.000
_cell.length_b   1.000
_cell.length_c   1.000
_cell.angle_alpha   90.00
_cell.angle_beta   90.00
_cell.angle_gamma   90.00
#
_symmetry.space_group_name_H-M   'P 1'
#
loop_
_entity.id
_entity.type
_entity.pdbx_description
1 polymer ?
#
loop_
_entity_poly.entity_id
_entity_poly.type
_entity_poly.pdbx_seq_one_letter_code
_entity_poly.pdbx_strand_id
1 'polypeptide(L)'
;MKMRATLLVGALALAGCQSAAERQAAATGEVDVSNASMKDVSGLTKAARAKQAMQPGTWESGTELVSADFGPGPEHDGQMEAAAKIPRHAVKCQKASDLAPVDITMLEKVGGTCTFPHFVQKGGKIDVEIQCTQVNGAKTTLLYKGTMGKDAYDVDVQQNSGVKGQAGYAAVRMRVYGKRLGLCTGKPAA
;
A
#
# COMPACT_ATOMS: atom_id res chain seq x y z
N MET A 1 21.52 -66.28 -5.49
CA MET A 1 21.21 -65.03 -4.75
C MET A 1 20.71 -64.02 -5.78
N LYS A 2 19.39 -63.85 -6.00
CA LYS A 2 18.46 -62.98 -5.25
C LYS A 2 19.04 -61.60 -4.91
N MET A 3 18.77 -60.60 -5.76
CA MET A 3 18.09 -59.36 -5.35
C MET A 3 17.61 -58.56 -6.56
N ARG A 4 16.29 -58.60 -6.77
CA ARG A 4 15.51 -57.52 -7.37
C ARG A 4 15.22 -56.52 -6.25
N ALA A 5 15.43 -55.23 -6.49
CA ALA A 5 14.71 -54.16 -5.80
C ALA A 5 14.74 -52.91 -6.67
N THR A 6 13.78 -52.85 -7.59
CA THR A 6 13.34 -51.64 -8.26
C THR A 6 12.78 -50.70 -7.19
N LEU A 7 13.43 -49.56 -6.96
CA LEU A 7 12.83 -48.46 -6.19
C LEU A 7 12.56 -47.31 -7.16
N LEU A 8 11.28 -47.16 -7.47
CA LEU A 8 10.66 -45.98 -8.05
C LEU A 8 11.02 -44.77 -7.17
N VAL A 9 11.82 -43.84 -7.68
CA VAL A 9 11.83 -42.47 -7.16
C VAL A 9 10.81 -41.69 -7.99
N GLY A 10 9.67 -41.45 -7.36
CA GLY A 10 8.52 -40.79 -7.94
C GLY A 10 8.86 -39.38 -8.44
N ALA A 11 8.36 -39.10 -9.64
CA ALA A 11 8.05 -37.74 -10.04
C ALA A 11 6.98 -37.19 -9.09
N LEU A 12 7.28 -36.13 -8.32
CA LEU A 12 6.28 -35.32 -7.63
C LEU A 12 6.70 -33.85 -7.60
N ALA A 13 5.88 -33.06 -8.32
CA ALA A 13 5.59 -31.65 -8.14
C ALA A 13 6.67 -30.61 -8.51
N LEU A 14 6.69 -30.22 -9.79
CA LEU A 14 6.92 -28.82 -10.17
C LEU A 14 5.79 -27.94 -9.60
N ALA A 15 5.86 -27.59 -8.31
CA ALA A 15 4.92 -26.70 -7.66
C ALA A 15 5.61 -25.38 -7.28
N GLY A 16 5.62 -24.45 -8.24
CA GLY A 16 5.74 -22.99 -8.06
C GLY A 16 6.88 -22.45 -7.20
N CYS A 17 7.71 -21.58 -7.80
CA CYS A 17 8.76 -20.78 -7.15
C CYS A 17 8.27 -19.77 -6.08
N GLN A 18 7.17 -20.05 -5.38
CA GLN A 18 6.69 -19.23 -4.28
C GLN A 18 7.48 -19.58 -3.00
N SER A 19 7.95 -18.55 -2.30
CA SER A 19 8.62 -18.68 -1.02
C SER A 19 7.64 -19.15 0.07
N ALA A 20 8.17 -19.67 1.19
CA ALA A 20 7.33 -20.05 2.33
C ALA A 20 6.53 -18.85 2.88
N ALA A 21 7.15 -17.66 2.89
CA ALA A 21 6.52 -16.41 3.32
C ALA A 21 5.36 -16.01 2.39
N GLU A 22 5.51 -16.13 1.07
CA GLU A 22 4.42 -15.87 0.13
C GLU A 22 3.26 -16.86 0.28
N ARG A 23 3.54 -18.15 0.53
CA ARG A 23 2.48 -19.13 0.82
C ARG A 23 1.71 -18.78 2.08
N GLN A 24 2.41 -18.36 3.14
CA GLN A 24 1.79 -17.93 4.39
C GLN A 24 0.94 -16.67 4.19
N ALA A 25 1.45 -15.69 3.45
CA ALA A 25 0.74 -14.47 3.09
C ALA A 25 -0.52 -14.77 2.27
N ALA A 26 -0.46 -15.70 1.31
CA ALA A 26 -1.64 -16.13 0.54
C ALA A 26 -2.69 -16.83 1.40
N ALA A 27 -2.26 -17.65 2.37
CA ALA A 27 -3.17 -18.36 3.26
C ALA A 27 -3.90 -17.42 4.23
N THR A 28 -3.17 -16.48 4.82
CA THR A 28 -3.66 -15.62 5.92
C THR A 28 -4.15 -14.25 5.47
N GLY A 29 -3.61 -13.72 4.37
CA GLY A 29 -3.76 -12.32 4.02
C GLY A 29 -2.95 -11.38 4.89
N GLU A 30 -1.93 -11.88 5.60
CA GLU A 30 -1.11 -11.08 6.50
C GLU A 30 0.30 -10.91 5.93
N VAL A 31 0.87 -9.73 6.15
CA VAL A 31 2.26 -9.41 5.83
C VAL A 31 2.88 -8.78 7.06
N ASP A 32 4.05 -9.28 7.46
CA ASP A 32 4.80 -8.78 8.61
C ASP A 32 6.28 -9.03 8.31
N VAL A 33 6.98 -7.97 7.89
CA VAL A 33 8.40 -8.03 7.52
C VAL A 33 9.12 -6.77 7.97
N SER A 34 10.43 -6.90 8.17
CA SER A 34 11.32 -5.78 8.53
C SER A 34 12.54 -5.78 7.62
N ASN A 35 13.06 -4.57 7.35
CA ASN A 35 14.21 -4.33 6.49
C ASN A 35 14.08 -5.03 5.11
N ALA A 36 12.88 -4.97 4.54
CA ALA A 36 12.55 -5.68 3.31
C ALA A 36 12.82 -4.82 2.07
N SER A 37 13.14 -5.48 0.96
CA SER A 37 13.21 -4.83 -0.35
C SER A 37 11.82 -4.65 -0.96
N MET A 38 11.71 -3.81 -1.99
CA MET A 38 10.45 -3.69 -2.74
C MET A 38 10.04 -5.02 -3.40
N LYS A 39 11.00 -5.80 -3.88
CA LYS A 39 10.71 -7.13 -4.48
C LYS A 39 10.00 -8.03 -3.46
N ASP A 40 10.49 -8.05 -2.22
CA ASP A 40 9.93 -8.90 -1.17
C ASP A 40 8.53 -8.45 -0.79
N VAL A 41 8.35 -7.15 -0.52
CA VAL A 41 7.05 -6.58 -0.14
C VAL A 41 6.04 -6.72 -1.28
N SER A 42 6.44 -6.51 -2.54
CA SER A 42 5.56 -6.69 -3.71
C SER A 42 5.10 -8.14 -3.87
N GLY A 43 6.00 -9.10 -3.68
CA GLY A 43 5.65 -10.54 -3.70
C GLY A 43 4.64 -10.90 -2.61
N LEU A 44 4.91 -10.49 -1.37
CA LEU A 44 4.06 -10.79 -0.22
C LEU A 44 2.68 -10.15 -0.30
N THR A 45 2.62 -8.87 -0.67
CA THR A 45 1.34 -8.15 -0.83
C THR A 45 0.54 -8.67 -2.02
N LYS A 46 1.20 -9.06 -3.12
CA LYS A 46 0.53 -9.76 -4.22
C LYS A 46 -0.07 -11.09 -3.77
N ALA A 47 0.65 -11.87 -2.97
CA ALA A 47 0.16 -13.12 -2.41
C ALA A 47 -1.03 -12.90 -1.46
N ALA A 48 -0.96 -11.91 -0.58
CA ALA A 48 -2.00 -11.59 0.40
C ALA A 48 -3.28 -10.95 -0.20
N ARG A 49 -3.18 -10.35 -1.40
CA ARG A 49 -4.22 -9.50 -2.02
C ARG A 49 -5.61 -10.11 -2.02
N ALA A 50 -5.75 -11.40 -2.34
CA ALA A 50 -7.05 -12.06 -2.43
C ALA A 50 -7.81 -12.08 -1.09
N LYS A 51 -7.10 -12.12 0.04
CA LYS A 51 -7.68 -12.12 1.39
C LYS A 51 -7.94 -10.72 1.93
N GLN A 52 -7.19 -9.74 1.42
CA GLN A 52 -7.24 -8.33 1.83
C GLN A 52 -8.18 -7.47 0.97
N ALA A 53 -8.71 -8.01 -0.13
CA ALA A 53 -9.56 -7.26 -1.05
C ALA A 53 -10.78 -6.64 -0.36
N MET A 54 -10.95 -5.33 -0.54
CA MET A 54 -12.13 -4.58 -0.10
C MET A 54 -13.36 -4.97 -0.91
N GLN A 55 -14.54 -4.88 -0.28
CA GLN A 55 -15.80 -5.29 -0.91
C GLN A 55 -16.34 -4.19 -1.85
N PRO A 56 -16.72 -4.53 -3.10
CA PRO A 56 -17.43 -3.60 -3.98
C PRO A 56 -18.74 -3.12 -3.37
N GLY A 57 -19.15 -1.89 -3.69
CA GLY A 57 -20.38 -1.33 -3.15
C GLY A 57 -20.41 0.20 -3.14
N THR A 58 -21.40 0.76 -2.46
CA THR A 58 -21.42 2.18 -2.14
C THR A 58 -20.48 2.43 -0.97
N TRP A 59 -19.55 3.37 -1.14
CA TRP A 59 -18.60 3.78 -0.12
C TRP A 59 -18.76 5.26 0.16
N GLU A 60 -18.70 5.59 1.45
CA GLU A 60 -18.45 6.93 1.96
C GLU A 60 -16.98 7.01 2.31
N SER A 61 -16.22 7.87 1.64
CA SER A 61 -14.77 7.97 1.84
C SER A 61 -14.27 9.39 1.67
N GLY A 62 -13.09 9.67 2.21
CA GLY A 62 -12.50 11.00 2.14
C GLY A 62 -11.04 11.01 2.56
N THR A 63 -10.41 12.13 2.24
CA THR A 63 -9.06 12.45 2.71
C THR A 63 -9.10 13.77 3.45
N GLU A 64 -8.74 13.74 4.71
CA GLU A 64 -8.55 14.93 5.52
C GLU A 64 -7.07 15.33 5.46
N LEU A 65 -6.79 16.51 4.92
CA LEU A 65 -5.45 17.10 5.01
C LEU A 65 -5.28 17.68 6.42
N VAL A 66 -4.45 17.04 7.24
CA VAL A 66 -4.19 17.45 8.63
C VAL A 66 -3.17 18.60 8.66
N SER A 67 -2.11 18.49 7.86
CA SER A 67 -1.13 19.55 7.70
C SER A 67 -0.36 19.39 6.39
N ALA A 68 0.03 20.50 5.78
CA ALA A 68 0.97 20.55 4.67
C ALA A 68 1.94 21.71 4.89
N ASP A 69 3.24 21.44 4.75
CA ASP A 69 4.32 22.42 4.81
C ASP A 69 5.26 22.12 3.65
N PHE A 70 5.49 23.12 2.79
CA PHE A 70 6.31 22.98 1.59
C PHE A 70 7.43 24.01 1.62
N GLY A 71 8.58 23.60 1.08
CA GLY A 71 9.74 24.48 0.95
C GLY A 71 9.50 25.64 -0.02
N PRO A 72 10.29 26.72 0.08
CA PRO A 72 10.23 27.80 -0.88
C PRO A 72 10.70 27.32 -2.27
N GLY A 73 10.16 27.89 -3.34
CA GLY A 73 10.60 27.61 -4.70
C GLY A 73 9.46 27.65 -5.72
N PRO A 74 9.76 27.42 -7.01
CA PRO A 74 8.78 27.52 -8.09
C PRO A 74 7.65 26.48 -8.00
N GLU A 75 7.87 25.37 -7.29
CA GLU A 75 6.84 24.33 -7.10
C GLU A 75 5.87 24.61 -5.94
N HIS A 76 6.20 25.57 -5.05
CA HIS A 76 5.46 25.81 -3.81
C HIS A 76 3.96 26.06 -4.07
N ASP A 77 3.62 26.99 -4.96
CA ASP A 77 2.23 27.36 -5.20
C ASP A 77 1.44 26.22 -5.84
N GLY A 78 2.08 25.45 -6.72
CA GLY A 78 1.48 24.26 -7.32
C GLY A 78 1.23 23.15 -6.29
N GLN A 79 2.15 22.96 -5.34
CA GLN A 79 1.99 22.00 -4.25
C GLN A 79 0.87 22.41 -3.29
N MET A 80 0.77 23.70 -2.96
CA MET A 80 -0.32 24.26 -2.16
C MET A 80 -1.68 24.12 -2.86
N GLU A 81 -1.74 24.41 -4.17
CA GLU A 81 -2.96 24.23 -4.95
C GLU A 81 -3.37 22.76 -5.03
N ALA A 82 -2.43 21.85 -5.23
CA ALA A 82 -2.69 20.41 -5.23
C ALA A 82 -3.23 19.93 -3.87
N ALA A 83 -2.64 20.41 -2.77
CA ALA A 83 -3.12 20.13 -1.42
C ALA A 83 -4.55 20.64 -1.18
N ALA A 84 -4.89 21.83 -1.71
CA ALA A 84 -6.24 22.39 -1.61
C ALA A 84 -7.30 21.60 -2.41
N LYS A 85 -6.89 20.90 -3.46
CA LYS A 85 -7.75 20.07 -4.32
C LYS A 85 -7.98 18.65 -3.79
N ILE A 86 -7.36 18.26 -2.67
CA ILE A 86 -7.54 16.94 -2.08
C ILE A 86 -9.04 16.72 -1.78
N PRO A 87 -9.67 15.65 -2.32
CA PRO A 87 -11.07 15.36 -2.07
C PRO A 87 -11.32 15.08 -0.58
N ARG A 88 -12.13 15.93 0.06
CA ARG A 88 -12.38 15.83 1.50
C ARG A 88 -13.34 14.71 1.87
N HIS A 89 -14.33 14.49 1.01
CA HIS A 89 -15.43 13.56 1.25
C HIS A 89 -16.17 13.27 -0.05
N ALA A 90 -16.56 12.03 -0.27
CA ALA A 90 -17.44 11.62 -1.35
C ALA A 90 -18.19 10.33 -1.00
N VAL A 91 -19.43 10.22 -1.51
CA VAL A 91 -20.17 8.96 -1.54
C VAL A 91 -20.23 8.47 -2.98
N LYS A 92 -19.64 7.30 -3.27
CA LYS A 92 -19.56 6.76 -4.63
C LYS A 92 -19.78 5.25 -4.65
N CYS A 93 -20.40 4.76 -5.72
CA CYS A 93 -20.36 3.34 -6.04
C CYS A 93 -18.97 2.99 -6.57
N GLN A 94 -18.29 2.04 -5.93
CA GLN A 94 -16.96 1.57 -6.30
C GLN A 94 -16.98 0.10 -6.68
N LYS A 95 -16.34 -0.22 -7.79
CA LYS A 95 -16.07 -1.59 -8.25
C LYS A 95 -14.81 -2.13 -7.57
N ALA A 96 -14.58 -3.43 -7.67
CA ALA A 96 -13.35 -4.05 -7.16
C ALA A 96 -12.07 -3.42 -7.74
N SER A 97 -12.11 -2.97 -9.00
CA SER A 97 -11.00 -2.28 -9.67
C SER A 97 -10.68 -0.93 -9.02
N ASP A 98 -11.70 -0.22 -8.54
CA ASP A 98 -11.59 1.13 -7.97
C ASP A 98 -11.08 1.09 -6.52
N LEU A 99 -11.18 -0.09 -5.90
CA LEU A 99 -10.75 -0.41 -4.54
C LEU A 99 -9.42 -1.19 -4.52
N ALA A 100 -8.78 -1.37 -5.68
CA ALA A 100 -7.51 -2.06 -5.74
C ALA A 100 -6.46 -1.28 -4.93
N PRO A 101 -5.68 -1.94 -4.07
CA PRO A 101 -4.61 -1.25 -3.34
C PRO A 101 -3.60 -0.68 -4.33
N VAL A 102 -3.04 0.47 -3.96
CA VAL A 102 -2.00 1.16 -4.73
C VAL A 102 -0.90 0.16 -5.07
N ASP A 103 -0.53 0.13 -6.35
CA ASP A 103 0.58 -0.69 -6.79
C ASP A 103 1.87 -0.11 -6.22
N ILE A 104 2.44 -0.84 -5.26
CA ILE A 104 3.66 -0.46 -4.55
C ILE A 104 4.84 -0.28 -5.51
N THR A 105 4.82 -0.93 -6.68
CA THR A 105 5.83 -0.74 -7.73
C THR A 105 5.73 0.64 -8.41
N MET A 106 4.61 1.36 -8.28
CA MET A 106 4.54 2.77 -8.69
C MET A 106 5.38 3.66 -7.78
N LEU A 107 5.61 3.29 -6.51
CA LEU A 107 6.49 4.06 -5.63
C LEU A 107 7.92 4.09 -6.15
N GLU A 108 8.40 3.01 -6.78
CA GLU A 108 9.72 2.98 -7.40
C GLU A 108 9.86 3.97 -8.56
N LYS A 109 8.80 4.08 -9.37
CA LYS A 109 8.77 5.00 -10.53
C LYS A 109 8.80 6.48 -10.12
N VAL A 110 8.29 6.79 -8.93
CA VAL A 110 8.13 8.17 -8.43
C VAL A 110 9.20 8.54 -7.40
N GLY A 111 9.52 7.62 -6.49
CA GLY A 111 10.40 7.83 -5.35
C GLY A 111 11.83 7.29 -5.50
N GLY A 112 12.12 6.55 -6.58
CA GLY A 112 13.41 5.89 -6.78
C GLY A 112 13.53 4.58 -5.97
N THR A 113 14.70 4.27 -5.46
CA THR A 113 14.91 3.02 -4.70
C THR A 113 14.27 3.13 -3.34
N CYS A 114 13.31 2.26 -3.02
CA CYS A 114 12.66 2.24 -1.71
C CYS A 114 13.00 0.97 -0.91
N THR A 115 13.24 1.15 0.38
CA THR A 115 13.32 0.09 1.38
C THR A 115 12.17 0.20 2.37
N PHE A 116 11.86 -0.91 3.03
CA PHE A 116 10.77 -1.01 3.98
C PHE A 116 11.34 -1.40 5.34
N PRO A 117 11.72 -0.43 6.19
CA PRO A 117 12.18 -0.69 7.55
C PRO A 117 11.23 -1.62 8.31
N HIS A 118 9.92 -1.37 8.18
CA HIS A 118 8.88 -2.31 8.58
C HIS A 118 7.66 -2.22 7.67
N PHE A 119 7.04 -3.36 7.42
CA PHE A 119 5.77 -3.46 6.72
C PHE A 119 4.88 -4.45 7.47
N VAL A 120 3.92 -3.93 8.22
CA VAL A 120 2.95 -4.72 8.97
C VAL A 120 1.55 -4.44 8.43
N GLN A 121 0.92 -5.49 7.91
CA GLN A 121 -0.48 -5.51 7.52
C GLN A 121 -1.09 -6.81 8.02
N LYS A 122 -1.60 -6.78 9.25
CA LYS A 122 -1.97 -7.97 10.01
C LYS A 122 -3.13 -7.66 10.95
N GLY A 123 -4.07 -8.61 11.11
CA GLY A 123 -5.19 -8.45 12.04
C GLY A 123 -6.03 -7.19 11.82
N GLY A 124 -6.18 -6.74 10.56
CA GLY A 124 -6.92 -5.52 10.21
C GLY A 124 -6.20 -4.21 10.55
N LYS A 125 -4.92 -4.26 10.91
CA LYS A 125 -4.07 -3.09 11.18
C LYS A 125 -3.05 -2.91 10.06
N ILE A 126 -2.66 -1.65 9.85
CA ILE A 126 -1.53 -1.28 9.00
C ILE A 126 -0.55 -0.43 9.80
N ASP A 127 0.74 -0.77 9.74
CA ASP A 127 1.86 0.02 10.26
C ASP A 127 3.04 -0.21 9.29
N VAL A 128 3.31 0.79 8.46
CA VAL A 128 4.28 0.69 7.36
C VAL A 128 5.16 1.92 7.37
N GLU A 129 6.46 1.70 7.31
CA GLU A 129 7.45 2.72 6.98
C GLU A 129 8.09 2.39 5.64
N ILE A 130 8.20 3.41 4.79
CA ILE A 130 8.84 3.33 3.48
C ILE A 130 9.88 4.43 3.43
N GLN A 131 11.11 4.06 3.10
CA GLN A 131 12.20 5.01 2.89
C GLN A 131 12.63 4.94 1.43
N CYS A 132 12.39 6.00 0.67
CA CYS A 132 12.76 6.11 -0.73
C CYS A 132 13.93 7.07 -0.91
N THR A 133 14.82 6.73 -1.84
CA THR A 133 15.92 7.59 -2.28
C THR A 133 15.83 7.79 -3.79
N GLN A 134 15.61 9.03 -4.20
CA GLN A 134 15.57 9.43 -5.60
C GLN A 134 16.97 9.37 -6.24
N VAL A 135 17.02 9.38 -7.58
CA VAL A 135 18.29 9.35 -8.34
C VAL A 135 19.20 10.54 -8.02
N ASN A 136 18.62 11.69 -7.68
CA ASN A 136 19.34 12.89 -7.24
C ASN A 136 19.80 12.83 -5.76
N GLY A 137 19.57 11.72 -5.06
CA GLY A 137 19.93 11.52 -3.66
C GLY A 137 18.92 12.10 -2.66
N ALA A 138 17.83 12.73 -3.11
CA ALA A 138 16.78 13.22 -2.22
C ALA A 138 16.08 12.04 -1.52
N LYS A 139 15.90 12.17 -0.21
CA LYS A 139 15.26 11.15 0.63
C LYS A 139 13.83 11.53 0.95
N THR A 140 12.95 10.53 0.92
CA THR A 140 11.55 10.64 1.32
C THR A 140 11.20 9.50 2.25
N THR A 141 10.59 9.82 3.38
CA THR A 141 10.01 8.85 4.31
C THR A 141 8.49 8.94 4.24
N LEU A 142 7.83 7.80 4.07
CA LEU A 142 6.38 7.64 4.13
C LEU A 142 6.03 6.75 5.31
N LEU A 143 5.07 7.17 6.12
CA LEU A 143 4.51 6.40 7.23
C LEU A 143 3.01 6.22 7.01
N TYR A 144 2.54 4.98 7.12
CA TYR A 144 1.13 4.63 7.08
C TYR A 144 0.77 3.92 8.37
N LYS A 145 -0.22 4.42 9.11
CA LYS A 145 -0.64 3.81 10.37
C LYS A 145 -2.14 3.87 10.54
N GLY A 146 -2.75 2.75 10.88
CA GLY A 146 -4.18 2.72 11.17
C GLY A 146 -4.82 1.35 11.01
N THR A 147 -6.05 1.34 10.52
CA THR A 147 -6.85 0.14 10.32
C THR A 147 -7.29 0.00 8.88
N MET A 148 -7.33 -1.24 8.40
CA MET A 148 -7.77 -1.57 7.05
C MET A 148 -8.49 -2.91 7.06
N GLY A 149 -9.75 -2.89 6.67
CA GLY A 149 -10.62 -4.05 6.60
C GLY A 149 -11.41 -4.09 5.29
N LYS A 150 -12.27 -5.11 5.17
CA LYS A 150 -13.04 -5.34 3.94
C LYS A 150 -14.11 -4.28 3.68
N ASP A 151 -14.65 -3.69 4.74
CA ASP A 151 -15.79 -2.76 4.70
C ASP A 151 -15.48 -1.38 5.29
N ALA A 152 -14.27 -1.18 5.84
CA ALA A 152 -13.85 0.11 6.38
C ALA A 152 -12.33 0.21 6.44
N TYR A 153 -11.83 1.43 6.37
CA TYR A 153 -10.43 1.77 6.61
C TYR A 153 -10.32 3.17 7.22
N ASP A 154 -9.26 3.38 7.99
CA ASP A 154 -8.90 4.66 8.60
C ASP A 154 -7.39 4.67 8.83
N VAL A 155 -6.69 5.47 8.05
CA VAL A 155 -5.22 5.43 7.96
C VAL A 155 -4.66 6.85 8.02
N ASP A 156 -3.81 7.11 9.01
CA ASP A 156 -2.91 8.25 9.04
C ASP A 156 -1.77 8.01 8.04
N VAL A 157 -1.54 8.99 7.17
CA VAL A 157 -0.44 9.03 6.21
C VAL A 157 0.44 10.22 6.53
N GLN A 158 1.74 9.99 6.68
CA GLN A 158 2.74 11.05 6.83
C GLN A 158 3.81 10.91 5.76
N GLN A 159 4.13 12.01 5.11
CA GLN A 159 5.23 12.12 4.16
C GLN A 159 6.19 13.19 4.68
N ASN A 160 7.48 12.87 4.68
CA ASN A 160 8.56 13.83 4.93
C ASN A 160 9.62 13.67 3.86
N SER A 161 9.93 14.77 3.17
CA SER A 161 10.93 14.85 2.10
C SER A 161 11.81 16.08 2.29
N GLY A 162 13.11 15.94 2.06
CA GLY A 162 14.05 17.07 2.10
C GLY A 162 14.27 17.68 3.48
N VAL A 163 14.78 18.91 3.51
CA VAL A 163 15.16 19.64 4.74
C VAL A 163 14.31 20.90 4.88
N LYS A 164 13.68 21.06 6.05
CA LYS A 164 12.77 22.19 6.30
C LYS A 164 13.41 23.54 5.97
N GLY A 165 12.67 24.37 5.21
CA GLY A 165 13.11 25.68 4.77
C GLY A 165 13.97 25.69 3.50
N GLN A 166 14.28 24.53 2.93
CA GLN A 166 14.99 24.42 1.65
C GLN A 166 14.03 24.09 0.50
N ALA A 167 14.45 24.41 -0.73
CA ALA A 167 13.73 23.98 -1.92
C ALA A 167 13.62 22.45 -1.97
N GLY A 168 12.46 21.94 -2.38
CA GLY A 168 12.17 20.49 -2.41
C GLY A 168 11.80 19.89 -1.05
N TYR A 169 11.66 20.70 0.00
CA TYR A 169 11.07 20.24 1.26
C TYR A 169 9.56 20.01 1.12
N ALA A 170 9.08 18.91 1.70
CA ALA A 170 7.66 18.66 1.86
C ALA A 170 7.42 17.85 3.15
N ALA A 171 6.54 18.35 4.02
CA ALA A 171 5.98 17.60 5.14
C ALA A 171 4.46 17.63 5.05
N VAL A 172 3.86 16.47 4.80
CA VAL A 172 2.42 16.33 4.59
C VAL A 172 1.88 15.28 5.55
N ARG A 173 0.80 15.61 6.25
CA ARG A 173 0.03 14.67 7.06
C ARG A 173 -1.40 14.66 6.60
N MET A 174 -1.92 13.47 6.34
CA MET A 174 -3.29 13.23 5.90
C MET A 174 -3.90 12.10 6.71
N ARG A 175 -5.22 12.09 6.81
CA ARG A 175 -6.01 10.94 7.23
C ARG A 175 -6.88 10.50 6.06
N VAL A 176 -6.77 9.24 5.66
CA VAL A 176 -7.58 8.65 4.60
C VAL A 176 -8.54 7.67 5.25
N TYR A 177 -9.84 7.86 5.03
CA TYR A 177 -10.87 7.06 5.67
C TYR A 177 -11.93 6.63 4.66
N GLY A 178 -12.61 5.54 4.98
CA GLY A 178 -13.74 5.07 4.20
C GLY A 178 -14.53 3.99 4.91
N LYS A 179 -15.83 3.95 4.60
CA LYS A 179 -16.78 2.97 5.11
C LYS A 179 -17.74 2.55 4.00
N ARG A 180 -17.93 1.25 3.86
CA ARG A 180 -18.92 0.68 2.95
C ARG A 180 -20.33 0.85 3.53
N LEU A 181 -21.19 1.46 2.72
CA LEU A 181 -22.59 1.71 3.06
C LEU A 181 -23.53 0.58 2.58
N GLY A 182 -23.08 -0.26 1.64
CA GLY A 182 -23.87 -1.38 1.13
C GLY A 182 -23.64 -1.66 -0.35
N LEU A 183 -24.60 -2.34 -0.97
CA LEU A 183 -24.59 -2.56 -2.42
C LEU A 183 -24.85 -1.24 -3.16
N CYS A 184 -24.34 -1.13 -4.40
CA CYS A 184 -24.65 0.01 -5.24
C CYS A 184 -26.15 0.01 -5.58
N THR A 185 -26.87 1.00 -5.08
CA THR A 185 -28.21 1.33 -5.58
C THR A 185 -28.01 1.97 -6.95
N GLY A 186 -28.63 1.48 -8.01
CA GLY A 186 -28.41 1.92 -9.41
C GLY A 186 -28.77 3.38 -9.74
N LYS A 187 -28.76 4.28 -8.76
CA LYS A 187 -28.90 5.73 -8.94
C LYS A 187 -27.49 6.33 -9.03
N PRO A 188 -27.11 6.96 -10.17
CA PRO A 188 -25.85 7.70 -10.26
C PRO A 188 -25.78 8.75 -9.15
N ALA A 189 -24.61 8.90 -8.52
CA ALA A 189 -24.36 10.06 -7.68
C ALA A 189 -24.50 11.32 -8.57
N ALA A 190 -25.36 12.24 -8.15
CA ALA A 190 -25.55 13.55 -8.78
C ALA A 190 -24.32 14.44 -8.54
#